data_AF-A0A7V6X517-F1
#
_entry.id   AF-A0A7V6X517-F1
#
_cell.length_a   1.000
_cell.length_b   1.000
_cell.length_c   1.000
_cell.angle_alpha   90.00
_cell.angle_beta   90.00
_cell.angle_gamma   90.00
#
_symmetry.space_group_name_H-M   'P 1'
#
loop_
_entity.id
_entity.type
_entity.pdbx_description
1 polymer ?
#
loop_
_entity_poly.entity_id
_entity_poly.type
_entity_poly.pdbx_seq_one_letter_code
_entity_poly.pdbx_strand_id
1 'polypeptide(L)'
;MKNEIKGCIKALGKLIFSLDDVLNEAVEFPKEHFQPCANLKTNLKLFAAALQKIDGKYMARKDECRRLMAQEEVALAKCLCHFRAGNFSMDLLQKAVTLAAVYGTRRQAKEMKREAQKIAFQYDLRSQNKNLVTDSKAKWEIMEQLMADIAHNINPADYQPEEQIAWEQILDSFEEKLREKNLDLKGMDYNSEIEELFTSAREAVVPLKLAEKLKEVAVERTKKQKTLLETLERGRE
;
A
#
# COMPACT_ATOMS: atom_id res chain seq x y z
N MET A 1 -45.96 0.90 -1.83
CA MET A 1 -44.74 0.73 -2.65
C MET A 1 -44.06 2.02 -3.14
N LYS A 2 -44.59 2.79 -4.12
CA LYS A 2 -43.86 3.98 -4.66
C LYS A 2 -43.60 5.08 -3.62
N ASN A 3 -44.48 5.25 -2.63
CA ASN A 3 -44.34 6.27 -1.58
C ASN A 3 -43.39 5.82 -0.44
N GLU A 4 -43.30 4.51 -0.18
CA GLU A 4 -42.35 3.94 0.79
C GLU A 4 -40.92 4.00 0.27
N ILE A 5 -40.72 3.72 -1.03
CA ILE A 5 -39.42 3.85 -1.69
C ILE A 5 -38.93 5.31 -1.66
N LYS A 6 -39.82 6.29 -1.89
CA LYS A 6 -39.50 7.72 -1.74
C LYS A 6 -39.16 8.09 -0.29
N GLY A 7 -39.84 7.50 0.69
CA GLY A 7 -39.54 7.65 2.11
C GLY A 7 -38.15 7.13 2.47
N CYS A 8 -37.78 5.93 2.00
CA CYS A 8 -36.46 5.34 2.20
C CYS A 8 -35.35 6.14 1.52
N ILE A 9 -35.56 6.64 0.30
CA ILE A 9 -34.58 7.49 -0.41
C ILE A 9 -34.37 8.82 0.35
N LYS A 10 -35.43 9.39 0.92
CA LYS A 10 -35.35 10.64 1.71
C LYS A 10 -34.67 10.44 3.06
N ALA A 11 -34.88 9.28 3.70
CA ALA A 11 -34.21 8.88 4.93
C ALA A 11 -32.71 8.57 4.69
N LEU A 12 -32.37 7.85 3.62
CA LEU A 12 -31.00 7.64 3.16
C LEU A 12 -30.31 8.97 2.83
N GLY A 13 -31.00 9.88 2.14
CA GLY A 13 -30.49 11.23 1.89
C GLY A 13 -30.17 11.97 3.18
N LYS A 14 -31.07 12.00 4.17
CA LYS A 14 -30.81 12.62 5.48
C LYS A 14 -29.64 11.97 6.23
N LEU A 15 -29.49 10.66 6.17
CA LEU A 15 -28.37 9.94 6.78
C LEU A 15 -27.02 10.31 6.12
N ILE A 16 -27.03 10.46 4.79
CA ILE A 16 -25.87 10.91 3.99
C ILE A 16 -25.51 12.38 4.29
N PHE A 17 -26.50 13.26 4.55
CA PHE A 17 -26.24 14.65 4.91
C PHE A 17 -25.81 14.84 6.38
N SER A 18 -26.20 13.96 7.31
CA SER A 18 -25.60 13.95 8.66
C SER A 18 -24.16 13.41 8.69
N LEU A 19 -23.74 12.75 7.61
CA LEU A 19 -22.36 12.35 7.37
C LEU A 19 -21.49 13.52 6.87
N ASP A 20 -22.05 14.69 6.50
CA ASP A 20 -21.26 15.82 5.98
C ASP A 20 -20.25 16.36 7.04
N ASP A 21 -20.57 16.26 8.34
CA ASP A 21 -19.62 16.61 9.41
C ASP A 21 -18.50 15.56 9.58
N VAL A 22 -18.73 14.31 9.19
CA VAL A 22 -17.71 13.22 9.16
C VAL A 22 -16.89 13.26 7.87
N LEU A 23 -17.53 13.63 6.75
CA LEU A 23 -16.95 13.81 5.41
C LEU A 23 -16.01 15.03 5.35
N ASN A 24 -16.27 16.09 6.11
CA ASN A 24 -15.39 17.25 6.21
C ASN A 24 -14.04 16.95 6.90
N GLU A 25 -13.90 15.80 7.57
CA GLU A 25 -12.63 15.34 8.15
C GLU A 25 -11.90 14.32 7.27
N ALA A 26 -12.48 13.82 6.15
CA ALA A 26 -11.90 12.74 5.34
C ALA A 26 -10.52 13.07 4.75
N VAL A 27 -9.60 12.09 4.68
CA VAL A 27 -8.29 12.32 4.04
C VAL A 27 -8.49 12.57 2.55
N GLU A 28 -8.19 13.79 2.09
CA GLU A 28 -8.20 14.09 0.67
C GLU A 28 -7.05 13.36 -0.04
N PHE A 29 -7.43 12.45 -0.94
CA PHE A 29 -6.52 11.82 -1.87
C PHE A 29 -6.28 12.76 -3.07
N PRO A 30 -5.02 13.11 -3.38
CA PRO A 30 -4.67 13.89 -4.57
C PRO A 30 -5.20 13.27 -5.88
N LYS A 31 -5.35 14.08 -6.94
CA LYS A 31 -5.87 13.61 -8.24
C LYS A 31 -4.99 12.52 -8.85
N GLU A 32 -3.70 12.56 -8.55
CA GLU A 32 -2.69 11.62 -8.99
C GLU A 32 -3.12 10.21 -8.57
N HIS A 33 -3.65 10.00 -7.36
CA HIS A 33 -4.10 8.70 -6.83
C HIS A 33 -5.14 7.98 -7.70
N PHE A 34 -5.75 8.69 -8.66
CA PHE A 34 -6.78 8.19 -9.56
C PHE A 34 -6.29 8.01 -11.00
N GLN A 35 -4.99 8.17 -11.26
CA GLN A 35 -4.38 8.00 -12.57
C GLN A 35 -3.55 6.70 -12.65
N PRO A 36 -3.58 5.96 -13.77
CA PRO A 36 -2.73 4.79 -13.96
C PRO A 36 -1.24 5.09 -13.74
N CYS A 37 -0.53 4.16 -13.12
CA CYS A 37 0.89 4.25 -12.79
C CYS A 37 1.58 2.92 -13.04
N ALA A 38 2.36 2.85 -14.12
CA ALA A 38 3.08 1.63 -14.49
C ALA A 38 4.26 1.32 -13.56
N ASN A 39 4.84 2.33 -12.89
CA ASN A 39 5.97 2.14 -11.99
C ASN A 39 5.46 1.73 -10.59
N LEU A 40 5.87 0.53 -10.14
CA LEU A 40 5.46 -0.05 -8.86
C LEU A 40 5.99 0.77 -7.66
N LYS A 41 7.26 1.18 -7.69
CA LYS A 41 7.88 1.97 -6.61
C LYS A 41 7.17 3.30 -6.38
N THR A 42 6.87 4.04 -7.45
CA THR A 42 6.13 5.31 -7.38
C THR A 42 4.72 5.10 -6.81
N ASN A 43 4.05 4.02 -7.22
CA ASN A 43 2.72 3.69 -6.72
C ASN A 43 2.74 3.39 -5.21
N LEU A 44 3.69 2.58 -4.76
CA LEU A 44 3.88 2.23 -3.35
C LEU A 44 4.28 3.44 -2.48
N LYS A 45 5.09 4.38 -3.01
CA LYS A 45 5.39 5.65 -2.33
C LYS A 45 4.14 6.50 -2.09
N LEU A 46 3.23 6.56 -3.05
CA LEU A 46 1.97 7.29 -2.91
C LEU A 46 1.01 6.60 -1.93
N PHE A 47 1.05 5.28 -1.86
CA PHE A 47 0.37 4.51 -0.83
C PHE A 47 0.95 4.81 0.56
N ALA A 48 2.28 4.74 0.74
CA ALA A 48 2.93 5.07 2.00
C ALA A 48 2.61 6.50 2.48
N ALA A 49 2.66 7.48 1.59
CA ALA A 49 2.29 8.86 1.89
C ALA A 49 0.82 9.00 2.32
N ALA A 50 -0.09 8.22 1.71
CA ALA A 50 -1.49 8.21 2.14
C ALA A 50 -1.65 7.63 3.55
N LEU A 51 -0.94 6.54 3.87
CA LEU A 51 -0.98 5.94 5.19
C LEU A 51 -0.43 6.88 6.26
N GLN A 52 0.64 7.64 5.98
CA GLN A 52 1.16 8.66 6.90
C GLN A 52 0.14 9.77 7.19
N LYS A 53 -0.66 10.18 6.18
CA LYS A 53 -1.74 11.15 6.39
C LYS A 53 -2.86 10.59 7.26
N ILE A 54 -3.25 9.33 7.01
CA ILE A 54 -4.27 8.63 7.80
C ILE A 54 -3.79 8.49 9.24
N ASP A 55 -2.57 8.00 9.44
CA ASP A 55 -1.94 7.87 10.76
C ASP A 55 -1.93 9.21 11.50
N GLY A 56 -1.41 10.29 10.87
CA GLY A 56 -1.41 11.62 11.47
C GLY A 56 -2.81 12.16 11.84
N LYS A 57 -3.85 11.81 11.06
CA LYS A 57 -5.24 12.20 11.35
C LYS A 57 -5.81 11.49 12.57
N TYR A 58 -5.48 10.21 12.76
CA TYR A 58 -6.07 9.37 13.81
C TYR A 58 -5.18 9.17 15.04
N MET A 59 -3.89 9.54 14.98
CA MET A 59 -2.88 9.35 16.05
C MET A 59 -3.31 9.82 17.45
N ALA A 60 -4.07 10.91 17.55
CA ALA A 60 -4.41 11.51 18.85
C ALA A 60 -5.65 10.87 19.53
N ARG A 61 -6.36 9.94 18.87
CA ARG A 61 -7.72 9.56 19.29
C ARG A 61 -7.91 8.04 19.32
N LYS A 62 -8.21 7.52 20.51
CA LYS A 62 -8.26 6.07 20.81
C LYS A 62 -9.65 5.45 20.72
N ASP A 63 -10.69 6.20 20.32
CA ASP A 63 -12.03 5.65 20.24
C ASP A 63 -12.16 4.61 19.11
N GLU A 64 -12.95 3.58 19.36
CA GLU A 64 -13.12 2.44 18.45
C GLU A 64 -13.73 2.84 17.10
N CYS A 65 -14.61 3.83 17.09
CA CYS A 65 -15.23 4.36 15.88
C CYS A 65 -14.18 4.98 14.95
N ARG A 66 -13.26 5.79 15.48
CA ARG A 66 -12.15 6.36 14.70
C ARG A 66 -11.15 5.32 14.22
N ARG A 67 -10.89 4.25 15.00
CA ARG A 67 -10.09 3.11 14.53
C ARG A 67 -10.71 2.41 13.33
N LEU A 68 -12.03 2.21 13.34
CA LEU A 68 -12.75 1.65 12.19
C LEU A 68 -12.66 2.57 10.97
N MET A 69 -12.83 3.89 11.14
CA MET A 69 -12.67 4.84 10.04
C MET A 69 -11.25 4.85 9.46
N ALA A 70 -10.21 4.77 10.30
CA ALA A 70 -8.82 4.65 9.85
C ALA A 70 -8.61 3.39 9.01
N GLN A 71 -9.19 2.25 9.42
CA GLN A 71 -9.12 1.00 8.66
C GLN A 71 -9.83 1.10 7.30
N GLU A 72 -10.97 1.80 7.23
CA GLU A 72 -11.70 2.01 5.98
C GLU A 72 -10.95 2.96 5.02
N GLU A 73 -10.31 4.02 5.53
CA GLU A 73 -9.44 4.89 4.71
C GLU A 73 -8.18 4.16 4.23
N VAL A 74 -7.58 3.28 5.04
CA VAL A 74 -6.48 2.39 4.60
C VAL A 74 -6.97 1.44 3.51
N ALA A 75 -8.18 0.88 3.65
CA ALA A 75 -8.76 0.03 2.63
C ALA A 75 -8.99 0.78 1.31
N LEU A 76 -9.42 2.05 1.37
CA LEU A 76 -9.53 2.90 0.19
C LEU A 76 -8.16 3.14 -0.46
N ALA A 77 -7.14 3.45 0.33
CA ALA A 77 -5.77 3.63 -0.17
C ALA A 77 -5.24 2.37 -0.88
N LYS A 78 -5.53 1.17 -0.35
CA LYS A 78 -5.18 -0.11 -0.99
C LYS A 78 -5.91 -0.28 -2.34
N CYS A 79 -7.21 -0.02 -2.37
CA CYS A 79 -8.01 -0.07 -3.59
C CYS A 79 -7.46 0.89 -4.67
N LEU A 80 -7.07 2.10 -4.30
CA LEU A 80 -6.49 3.08 -5.22
C LEU A 80 -5.12 2.61 -5.74
N CYS A 81 -4.28 2.04 -4.87
CA CYS A 81 -2.99 1.46 -5.28
C CYS A 81 -3.17 0.39 -6.36
N HIS A 82 -4.12 -0.53 -6.17
CA HIS A 82 -4.47 -1.56 -7.18
C HIS A 82 -4.98 -0.96 -8.49
N PHE A 83 -5.91 -0.01 -8.40
CA PHE A 83 -6.48 0.64 -9.56
C PHE A 83 -5.40 1.30 -10.42
N ARG A 84 -4.47 2.03 -9.78
CA ARG A 84 -3.33 2.68 -10.45
C ARG A 84 -2.42 1.66 -11.13
N ALA A 85 -2.20 0.51 -10.50
CA ALA A 85 -1.33 -0.52 -11.03
C ALA A 85 -1.92 -1.30 -12.22
N GLY A 86 -3.21 -1.10 -12.51
CA GLY A 86 -3.95 -1.80 -13.56
C GLY A 86 -4.75 -3.01 -13.09
N ASN A 87 -4.85 -3.24 -11.77
CA ASN A 87 -5.69 -4.30 -11.23
C ASN A 87 -7.14 -3.82 -11.14
N PHE A 88 -7.96 -4.30 -12.06
CA PHE A 88 -9.36 -3.92 -12.22
C PHE A 88 -10.32 -5.03 -11.84
N SER A 89 -9.98 -5.83 -10.81
CA SER A 89 -10.93 -6.83 -10.31
C SER A 89 -12.24 -6.14 -9.88
N MET A 90 -13.37 -6.75 -10.24
CA MET A 90 -14.68 -6.14 -9.99
C MET A 90 -14.92 -5.91 -8.50
N ASP A 91 -14.43 -6.82 -7.64
CA ASP A 91 -14.53 -6.69 -6.19
C ASP A 91 -13.75 -5.47 -5.68
N LEU A 92 -12.50 -5.27 -6.15
CA LEU A 92 -11.70 -4.11 -5.77
C LEU A 92 -12.31 -2.81 -6.29
N LEU A 93 -12.81 -2.79 -7.53
CA LEU A 93 -13.46 -1.62 -8.11
C LEU A 93 -14.74 -1.24 -7.36
N GLN A 94 -15.60 -2.22 -7.05
CA GLN A 94 -16.84 -1.98 -6.32
C GLN A 94 -16.55 -1.47 -4.90
N LYS A 95 -15.55 -2.05 -4.23
CA LYS A 95 -15.08 -1.61 -2.92
C LYS A 95 -14.51 -0.20 -2.98
N ALA A 96 -13.67 0.11 -3.97
CA ALA A 96 -13.08 1.42 -4.19
C ALA A 96 -14.17 2.50 -4.39
N VAL A 97 -15.18 2.23 -5.23
CA VAL A 97 -16.29 3.16 -5.48
C VAL A 97 -17.11 3.40 -4.21
N THR A 98 -17.38 2.35 -3.44
CA THR A 98 -18.15 2.44 -2.19
C THR A 98 -17.39 3.27 -1.15
N LEU A 99 -16.11 2.96 -0.92
CA LEU A 99 -15.28 3.69 0.03
C LEU A 99 -15.00 5.13 -0.42
N ALA A 100 -14.78 5.38 -1.72
CA ALA A 100 -14.59 6.73 -2.24
C ALA A 100 -15.85 7.59 -2.15
N ALA A 101 -17.04 6.98 -2.08
CA ALA A 101 -18.29 7.72 -1.84
C ALA A 101 -18.44 8.17 -0.39
N VAL A 102 -17.75 7.51 0.55
CA VAL A 102 -17.81 7.78 2.00
C VAL A 102 -16.60 8.58 2.49
N TYR A 103 -15.42 8.34 1.93
CA TYR A 103 -14.15 8.93 2.39
C TYR A 103 -13.43 9.75 1.31
N GLY A 104 -13.97 9.76 0.10
CA GLY A 104 -13.48 10.60 -1.00
C GLY A 104 -14.50 11.68 -1.36
N THR A 105 -14.19 12.45 -2.39
CA THR A 105 -15.15 13.42 -2.93
C THR A 105 -16.19 12.72 -3.82
N ARG A 106 -17.40 13.27 -3.86
CA ARG A 106 -18.46 12.83 -4.79
C ARG A 106 -18.00 12.82 -6.25
N ARG A 107 -17.06 13.70 -6.61
CA ARG A 107 -16.46 13.75 -7.95
C ARG A 107 -15.55 12.55 -8.19
N GLN A 108 -14.65 12.24 -7.27
CA GLN A 108 -13.75 11.08 -7.35
C GLN A 108 -14.51 9.76 -7.42
N ALA A 109 -15.54 9.58 -6.59
CA ALA A 109 -16.40 8.39 -6.64
C ALA A 109 -17.07 8.23 -8.01
N LYS A 110 -17.52 9.34 -8.63
CA LYS A 110 -18.11 9.32 -9.99
C LYS A 110 -17.08 9.02 -11.07
N GLU A 111 -15.88 9.61 -11.00
CA GLU A 111 -14.80 9.37 -11.96
C GLU A 111 -14.36 7.90 -11.91
N MET A 112 -14.15 7.35 -10.71
CA MET A 112 -13.81 5.95 -10.52
C MET A 112 -14.91 5.00 -10.99
N LYS A 113 -16.18 5.33 -10.70
CA LYS A 113 -17.32 4.58 -11.23
C LYS A 113 -17.36 4.57 -12.76
N ARG A 114 -17.05 5.70 -13.40
CA ARG A 114 -17.00 5.79 -14.87
C ARG A 114 -15.86 4.95 -15.44
N GLU A 115 -14.67 5.01 -14.85
CA GLU A 115 -13.53 4.19 -15.28
C GLU A 115 -13.82 2.70 -15.05
N ALA A 116 -14.34 2.31 -13.89
CA ALA A 116 -14.80 0.94 -13.63
C ALA A 116 -15.81 0.46 -14.67
N GLN A 117 -16.77 1.29 -15.07
CA GLN A 117 -17.76 0.96 -16.10
C GLN A 117 -17.16 0.84 -17.50
N LYS A 118 -16.24 1.74 -17.88
CA LYS A 118 -15.51 1.63 -19.15
C LYS A 118 -14.71 0.35 -19.22
N ILE A 119 -14.02 0.02 -18.14
CA ILE A 119 -13.20 -1.17 -18.03
C ILE A 119 -14.08 -2.41 -18.05
N ALA A 120 -15.16 -2.46 -17.26
CA ALA A 120 -16.14 -3.54 -17.30
C ALA A 120 -16.74 -3.74 -18.70
N PHE A 121 -17.06 -2.66 -19.41
CA PHE A 121 -17.54 -2.72 -20.80
C PHE A 121 -16.45 -3.24 -21.76
N GLN A 122 -15.19 -2.83 -21.59
CA GLN A 122 -14.07 -3.39 -22.34
C GLN A 122 -13.84 -4.88 -22.03
N TYR A 123 -14.01 -5.31 -20.78
CA TYR A 123 -13.95 -6.71 -20.38
C TYR A 123 -15.12 -7.53 -20.93
N ASP A 124 -16.33 -6.97 -20.94
CA ASP A 124 -17.51 -7.61 -21.52
C ASP A 124 -17.38 -7.75 -23.04
N LEU A 125 -16.86 -6.73 -23.73
CA LEU A 125 -16.47 -6.81 -25.14
C LEU A 125 -15.34 -7.82 -25.39
N ARG A 126 -14.37 -7.92 -24.47
CA ARG A 126 -13.28 -8.89 -24.51
C ARG A 126 -13.68 -10.26 -23.97
N SER A 127 -14.89 -10.48 -23.44
CA SER A 127 -15.34 -11.77 -22.92
C SER A 127 -15.59 -12.82 -24.02
N GLN A 128 -15.51 -12.41 -25.30
CA GLN A 128 -15.27 -13.30 -26.44
C GLN A 128 -13.81 -13.82 -26.52
N ASN A 129 -12.91 -13.33 -25.67
CA ASN A 129 -11.49 -13.71 -25.51
C ASN A 129 -11.17 -13.90 -24.02
N LYS A 130 -11.47 -15.09 -23.49
CA LYS A 130 -11.54 -15.45 -22.06
C LYS A 130 -10.25 -15.30 -21.22
N ASN A 131 -9.14 -14.75 -21.71
CA ASN A 131 -7.84 -14.76 -21.02
C ASN A 131 -7.10 -13.40 -21.04
N LEU A 132 -7.62 -12.35 -20.41
CA LEU A 132 -6.90 -11.07 -20.31
C LEU A 132 -6.79 -10.59 -18.85
N VAL A 133 -6.04 -11.34 -18.05
CA VAL A 133 -5.21 -10.73 -17.01
C VAL A 133 -3.93 -10.32 -17.73
N THR A 134 -3.70 -9.04 -18.00
CA THR A 134 -2.55 -8.61 -18.84
C THR A 134 -1.21 -8.60 -18.10
N ASP A 135 -1.24 -8.85 -16.80
CA ASP A 135 -0.07 -8.81 -15.93
C ASP A 135 0.07 -10.13 -15.15
N SER A 136 1.28 -10.40 -14.66
CA SER A 136 1.58 -11.63 -13.93
C SER A 136 0.78 -11.70 -12.61
N LYS A 137 0.36 -12.90 -12.20
CA LYS A 137 -0.27 -13.12 -10.89
C LYS A 137 0.70 -12.70 -9.77
N ALA A 138 1.98 -13.02 -9.95
CA ALA A 138 3.06 -12.66 -9.05
C ALA A 138 3.14 -11.14 -8.79
N LYS A 139 2.93 -10.30 -9.82
CA LYS A 139 2.91 -8.83 -9.66
C LYS A 139 1.93 -8.39 -8.58
N TRP A 140 0.72 -8.96 -8.56
CA TRP A 140 -0.32 -8.58 -7.61
C TRP A 140 -0.03 -9.06 -6.20
N GLU A 141 0.47 -10.29 -6.07
CA GLU A 141 0.84 -10.84 -4.76
C GLU A 141 2.02 -10.09 -4.14
N ILE A 142 3.04 -9.75 -4.93
CA ILE A 142 4.19 -8.95 -4.49
C ILE A 142 3.76 -7.55 -4.07
N MET A 143 2.88 -6.91 -4.84
CA MET A 143 2.34 -5.60 -4.48
C MET A 143 1.55 -5.65 -3.16
N GLU A 144 0.73 -6.68 -2.94
CA GLU A 144 0.03 -6.90 -1.67
C GLU A 144 0.98 -7.10 -0.50
N GLN A 145 2.05 -7.88 -0.67
CA GLN A 145 3.08 -8.07 0.35
C GLN A 145 3.78 -6.75 0.70
N LEU A 146 4.20 -5.97 -0.30
CA LEU A 146 4.83 -4.67 -0.08
C LEU A 146 3.88 -3.65 0.56
N MET A 147 2.59 -3.65 0.19
CA MET A 147 1.58 -2.83 0.87
C MET A 147 1.37 -3.26 2.32
N ALA A 148 1.41 -4.56 2.61
CA ALA A 148 1.34 -5.06 3.97
C ALA A 148 2.57 -4.62 4.80
N ASP A 149 3.76 -4.65 4.22
CA ASP A 149 4.99 -4.16 4.88
C ASP A 149 4.93 -2.66 5.18
N ILE A 150 4.43 -1.86 4.23
CA ILE A 150 4.22 -0.41 4.42
C ILE A 150 3.19 -0.16 5.52
N ALA A 151 2.07 -0.90 5.50
CA ALA A 151 1.03 -0.78 6.51
C ALA A 151 1.51 -1.23 7.90
N HIS A 152 2.38 -2.24 7.96
CA HIS A 152 3.03 -2.67 9.19
C HIS A 152 3.95 -1.59 9.75
N ASN A 153 4.77 -0.96 8.90
CA ASN A 153 5.71 0.08 9.30
C ASN A 153 5.03 1.35 9.84
N ILE A 154 3.94 1.78 9.19
CA ILE A 154 3.23 3.02 9.56
C ILE A 154 2.22 2.75 10.68
N ASN A 155 1.52 1.62 10.59
CA ASN A 155 0.46 1.16 11.48
C ASN A 155 -0.45 2.26 12.05
N PRO A 156 -1.42 2.75 11.25
CA PRO A 156 -2.34 3.82 11.64
C PRO A 156 -3.28 3.50 12.83
N ALA A 157 -3.16 2.32 13.45
CA ALA A 157 -4.13 1.76 14.40
C ALA A 157 -3.51 1.25 15.73
N ASP A 158 -2.45 1.91 16.23
CA ASP A 158 -1.86 1.74 17.57
C ASP A 158 -0.89 0.55 17.81
N TYR A 159 0.05 0.25 16.90
CA TYR A 159 1.23 -0.54 17.28
C TYR A 159 2.48 -0.13 16.49
N GLN A 160 3.42 0.57 17.15
CA GLN A 160 4.73 0.83 16.56
C GLN A 160 5.47 -0.50 16.44
N PRO A 161 5.78 -0.99 15.22
CA PRO A 161 6.40 -2.29 15.08
C PRO A 161 7.79 -2.31 15.71
N GLU A 162 8.10 -3.43 16.37
CA GLU A 162 9.42 -3.65 16.96
C GLU A 162 10.53 -3.61 15.91
N GLU A 163 10.24 -3.97 14.67
CA GLU A 163 11.17 -3.97 13.53
C GLU A 163 10.55 -3.27 12.31
N GLN A 164 11.28 -2.32 11.73
CA GLN A 164 10.87 -1.71 10.46
C GLN A 164 11.39 -2.55 9.29
N ILE A 165 10.48 -2.85 8.37
CA ILE A 165 10.77 -3.58 7.14
C ILE A 165 11.31 -2.59 6.10
N ALA A 166 12.50 -2.86 5.55
CA ALA A 166 13.12 -2.01 4.53
C ALA A 166 12.50 -2.25 3.14
N TRP A 167 11.20 -2.05 3.00
CA TRP A 167 10.44 -2.36 1.77
C TRP A 167 11.00 -1.68 0.50
N GLU A 168 11.58 -0.47 0.61
CA GLU A 168 12.24 0.19 -0.52
C GLU A 168 13.48 -0.58 -0.99
N GLN A 169 14.29 -1.09 -0.05
CA GLN A 169 15.50 -1.88 -0.36
C GLN A 169 15.13 -3.26 -0.90
N ILE A 170 14.05 -3.87 -0.37
CA ILE A 170 13.51 -5.13 -0.89
C ILE A 170 13.10 -4.93 -2.35
N LEU A 171 12.37 -3.85 -2.65
CA LEU A 171 11.93 -3.54 -4.00
C LEU A 171 13.12 -3.23 -4.93
N ASP A 172 14.12 -2.48 -4.48
CA ASP A 172 15.31 -2.16 -5.28
C ASP A 172 16.11 -3.41 -5.63
N SER A 173 16.33 -4.30 -4.66
CA SER A 173 16.97 -5.61 -4.84
C SER A 173 16.18 -6.51 -5.80
N PHE A 174 14.84 -6.49 -5.68
CA PHE A 174 13.96 -7.24 -6.57
C PHE A 174 13.99 -6.72 -8.01
N GLU A 175 13.91 -5.39 -8.21
CA GLU A 175 14.01 -4.77 -9.53
C GLU A 175 15.37 -5.03 -10.19
N GLU A 176 16.45 -5.09 -9.41
CA GLU A 176 17.77 -5.48 -9.90
C GLU A 176 17.80 -6.94 -10.39
N LYS A 177 17.31 -7.87 -9.58
CA LYS A 177 17.18 -9.30 -9.95
C LYS A 177 16.34 -9.51 -11.20
N LEU A 178 15.24 -8.76 -11.37
CA LEU A 178 14.43 -8.81 -12.58
C LEU A 178 15.22 -8.32 -13.80
N ARG A 179 15.99 -7.23 -13.68
CA ARG A 179 16.85 -6.73 -14.75
C ARG A 179 17.94 -7.71 -15.15
N GLU A 180 18.60 -8.35 -14.17
CA GLU A 180 19.63 -9.37 -14.42
C GLU A 180 19.10 -10.56 -15.22
N LYS A 181 17.85 -10.98 -14.94
CA LYS A 181 17.19 -12.07 -15.65
C LYS A 181 16.41 -11.63 -16.90
N ASN A 182 16.39 -10.33 -17.23
CA ASN A 182 15.61 -9.76 -18.32
C ASN A 182 14.12 -10.15 -18.27
N LEU A 183 13.54 -10.13 -17.06
CA LEU A 183 12.12 -10.46 -16.81
C LEU A 183 11.28 -9.18 -16.64
N ASP A 184 10.04 -9.23 -17.10
CA ASP A 184 9.03 -8.17 -16.91
C ASP A 184 7.84 -8.71 -16.09
N LEU A 185 7.32 -7.89 -15.18
CA LEU A 185 6.13 -8.16 -14.37
C LEU A 185 4.84 -8.22 -15.19
N LYS A 186 4.89 -7.88 -16.48
CA LYS A 186 3.75 -8.01 -17.41
C LYS A 186 3.60 -9.41 -18.00
N GLY A 187 4.65 -10.24 -18.00
CA GLY A 187 4.63 -11.57 -18.60
C GLY A 187 3.98 -12.63 -17.69
N MET A 188 3.09 -13.47 -18.23
CA MET A 188 2.43 -14.54 -17.46
C MET A 188 3.24 -15.84 -17.34
N ASP A 189 4.32 -15.97 -18.12
CA ASP A 189 5.00 -17.25 -18.30
C ASP A 189 6.00 -17.62 -17.18
N TYR A 190 6.29 -16.68 -16.26
CA TYR A 190 7.37 -16.79 -15.28
C TYR A 190 6.96 -16.47 -13.83
N ASN A 191 5.68 -16.65 -13.46
CA ASN A 191 5.18 -16.28 -12.12
C ASN A 191 6.03 -16.86 -10.96
N SER A 192 6.34 -18.16 -11.00
CA SER A 192 7.12 -18.83 -9.95
C SER A 192 8.55 -18.28 -9.86
N GLU A 193 9.18 -17.99 -11.00
CA GLU A 193 10.52 -17.41 -11.02
C GLU A 193 10.51 -15.97 -10.45
N ILE A 194 9.48 -15.18 -10.77
CA ILE A 194 9.29 -13.83 -10.22
C ILE A 194 9.11 -13.90 -8.69
N GLU A 195 8.32 -14.84 -8.18
CA GLU A 195 8.11 -15.06 -6.74
C GLU A 195 9.40 -15.50 -6.03
N GLU A 196 10.19 -16.38 -6.63
CA GLU A 196 11.49 -16.80 -6.11
C GLU A 196 12.49 -15.64 -6.03
N LEU A 197 12.56 -14.81 -7.09
CA LEU A 197 13.39 -13.61 -7.10
C LEU A 197 12.98 -12.63 -6.00
N PHE A 198 11.68 -12.46 -5.77
CA PHE A 198 11.16 -11.59 -4.72
C PHE A 198 11.51 -12.12 -3.33
N THR A 199 11.34 -13.43 -3.10
CA THR A 199 11.69 -14.09 -1.84
C THR A 199 13.19 -13.92 -1.56
N SER A 200 14.03 -14.18 -2.56
CA SER A 200 15.48 -13.99 -2.46
C SER A 200 15.86 -12.53 -2.19
N ALA A 201 15.19 -11.55 -2.82
CA ALA A 201 15.42 -10.14 -2.56
C ALA A 201 15.07 -9.76 -1.12
N ARG A 202 13.97 -10.31 -0.60
CA ARG A 202 13.48 -10.07 0.76
C ARG A 202 14.42 -10.66 1.81
N GLU A 203 14.91 -11.87 1.61
CA GLU A 203 15.87 -12.53 2.51
C GLU A 203 17.24 -11.83 2.54
N ALA A 204 17.65 -11.23 1.41
CA ALA A 204 18.92 -10.50 1.33
C ALA A 204 18.90 -9.17 2.12
N VAL A 205 17.73 -8.66 2.47
CA VAL A 205 17.58 -7.36 3.13
C VAL A 205 17.36 -7.55 4.63
N VAL A 206 18.32 -7.05 5.42
CA VAL A 206 18.24 -7.08 6.88
C VAL A 206 17.25 -6.02 7.37
N PRO A 207 16.36 -6.32 8.35
CA PRO A 207 15.48 -5.33 8.97
C PRO A 207 16.26 -4.09 9.47
N LEU A 208 15.69 -2.89 9.34
CA LEU A 208 16.40 -1.63 9.60
C LEU A 208 16.95 -1.55 11.03
N LYS A 209 16.14 -1.90 12.03
CA LYS A 209 16.56 -1.89 13.43
C LYS A 209 17.60 -2.97 13.74
N LEU A 210 17.57 -4.11 13.04
CA LEU A 210 18.62 -5.12 13.18
C LEU A 210 19.93 -4.63 12.54
N ALA A 211 19.86 -3.94 11.40
CA ALA A 211 21.01 -3.31 10.77
C ALA A 211 21.61 -2.19 11.63
N GLU A 212 20.79 -1.37 12.30
CA GLU A 212 21.23 -0.36 13.27
C GLU A 212 21.91 -0.98 14.48
N LYS A 213 21.31 -2.01 15.10
CA LYS A 213 21.92 -2.76 16.21
C LYS A 213 23.27 -3.37 15.82
N LEU A 214 23.38 -3.93 14.62
CA LEU A 214 24.64 -4.48 14.11
C LEU A 214 25.72 -3.40 13.91
N LYS A 215 25.34 -2.20 13.46
CA LYS A 215 26.25 -1.04 13.37
C LYS A 215 26.72 -0.60 14.75
N GLU A 216 25.85 -0.52 15.74
CA GLU A 216 26.22 -0.16 17.13
C GLU A 216 27.21 -1.17 17.71
N VAL A 217 26.94 -2.47 17.56
CA VAL A 217 27.83 -3.55 18.01
C VAL A 217 29.19 -3.49 17.30
N ALA A 218 29.20 -3.19 15.99
CA ALA A 218 30.44 -3.02 15.25
C ALA A 218 31.27 -1.86 15.81
N VAL A 219 30.64 -0.70 16.04
CA VAL A 219 31.29 0.48 16.64
C VAL A 219 31.82 0.19 18.04
N GLU A 220 31.07 -0.51 18.88
CA GLU A 220 31.55 -0.92 20.20
C GLU A 220 32.74 -1.86 20.12
N ARG A 221 32.73 -2.83 19.20
CA ARG A 221 33.88 -3.72 18.97
C ARG A 221 35.11 -2.93 18.55
N THR A 222 34.96 -1.96 17.64
CA THR A 222 36.08 -1.11 17.20
C THR A 222 36.61 -0.25 18.35
N LYS A 223 35.73 0.33 19.19
CA LYS A 223 36.13 1.08 20.39
C LYS A 223 36.91 0.18 21.35
N LYS A 224 36.39 -1.01 21.69
CA LYS A 224 37.05 -1.97 22.57
C LYS A 224 38.42 -2.40 22.02
N GLN A 225 38.52 -2.68 20.72
CA GLN A 225 39.79 -3.01 20.07
C GLN A 225 40.80 -1.87 20.18
N LYS A 226 40.37 -0.62 19.95
CA LYS A 226 41.24 0.55 20.07
C LYS A 226 41.73 0.74 21.50
N THR A 227 40.85 0.64 22.50
CA THR A 227 41.23 0.76 23.91
C THR A 227 42.24 -0.33 24.31
N LEU A 228 42.05 -1.56 23.82
CA LEU A 228 42.93 -2.70 24.12
C LEU A 228 44.32 -2.56 23.48
N LEU A 229 44.39 -1.98 22.27
CA LEU A 229 45.65 -1.59 21.62
C LEU A 229 46.39 -0.51 22.43
N GLU A 230 45.68 0.53 22.87
CA GLU A 230 46.27 1.60 23.68
C GLU A 230 46.80 1.11 25.04
N THR A 231 46.14 0.14 25.69
CA THR A 231 46.67 -0.49 26.92
C THR A 231 47.88 -1.37 26.65
N LEU A 232 47.91 -2.09 25.52
CA LEU A 232 49.06 -2.92 25.14
C LEU A 232 50.29 -2.07 24.77
N GLU A 233 50.09 -0.93 24.13
CA GLU A 233 51.16 0.02 23.82
C GLU A 233 51.73 0.65 25.09
N ARG A 234 50.88 1.10 26.03
CA ARG A 234 51.34 1.63 27.32
C ARG A 234 51.99 0.60 28.23
N GLY A 235 51.65 -0.68 28.09
CA GLY A 235 52.29 -1.77 28.84
C GLY A 235 53.65 -2.20 28.29
N ARG A 236 54.07 -1.65 27.15
CA ARG A 236 55.38 -1.90 26.51
C ARG A 236 56.39 -0.77 26.71
N GLU A 237 55.96 0.39 27.21
CA GLU A 237 56.82 1.50 27.67
C GLU A 237 57.27 1.27 29.12
#